data_AF-A0A4D6GSP6-F1
#
_entry.id   AF-A0A4D6GSP6-F1
#
_cell.length_a   1.000
_cell.length_b   1.000
_cell.length_c   1.000
_cell.angle_alpha   90.00
_cell.angle_beta   90.00
_cell.angle_gamma   90.00
#
_symmetry.space_group_name_H-M   'P 1'
#
loop_
_entity.id
_entity.type
_entity.pdbx_description
1 polymer ?
#
loop_
_entity_poly.entity_id
_entity_poly.type
_entity_poly.pdbx_seq_one_letter_code
_entity_poly.pdbx_strand_id
1 'polypeptide(L)'
;MAEKTTVAFRIDESVKEEWEDAAEGPEYDSLSHLIRLSVQREITDTEAAPRTAQADTGTVEDSEVLDSLTRLERTVEDIQDEVKAVSREKESEELFSLEQVLLEVLPTAPETYAPGPQEPKPESVGQKPREVAARIGADTSDVSETLERLSNRTGQVRSSNAYYWRVE
;
A
#
# COMPACT_ATOMS: atom_id res chain seq x y z
N MET A 1 -0.34 -20.02 -0.66
CA MET A 1 -0.61 -18.80 -1.47
C MET A 1 -1.33 -19.29 -2.72
N ALA A 2 -2.61 -18.95 -2.91
CA ALA A 2 -3.31 -19.31 -4.14
C ALA A 2 -2.77 -18.42 -5.27
N GLU A 3 -2.25 -19.03 -6.33
CA GLU A 3 -1.73 -18.30 -7.49
C GLU A 3 -2.90 -17.57 -8.18
N LYS A 4 -2.84 -16.23 -8.21
CA LYS A 4 -3.84 -15.40 -8.88
C LYS A 4 -3.38 -15.15 -10.31
N THR A 5 -4.19 -15.52 -11.30
CA THR A 5 -3.93 -15.26 -12.72
C THR A 5 -4.79 -14.10 -13.20
N THR A 6 -4.17 -13.14 -13.89
CA THR A 6 -4.90 -12.02 -14.51
C THR A 6 -5.38 -12.41 -15.90
N VAL A 7 -6.69 -12.30 -16.13
CA VAL A 7 -7.31 -12.50 -17.45
C VAL A 7 -7.77 -11.15 -17.97
N ALA A 8 -7.16 -10.69 -19.07
CA ALA A 8 -7.58 -9.47 -19.75
C ALA A 8 -8.51 -9.83 -20.92
N PHE A 9 -9.70 -9.26 -20.94
CA PHE A 9 -10.66 -9.41 -22.04
C PHE A 9 -11.16 -8.02 -22.47
N ARG A 10 -11.64 -7.92 -23.71
CA ARG A 10 -12.18 -6.67 -24.28
C ARG A 10 -13.69 -6.75 -24.30
N ILE A 11 -14.34 -5.69 -23.84
CA ILE A 11 -15.78 -5.50 -23.89
C ILE A 11 -16.07 -4.14 -24.50
N ASP A 12 -17.28 -3.98 -25.03
CA ASP A 12 -17.78 -2.69 -25.47
C ASP A 12 -17.96 -1.75 -24.27
N GLU A 13 -17.72 -0.46 -24.48
CA GLU A 13 -17.77 0.56 -23.43
C GLU A 13 -19.16 0.64 -22.78
N SER A 14 -20.23 0.50 -23.55
CA SER A 14 -21.60 0.47 -23.04
C SER A 14 -21.88 -0.71 -22.10
N VAL A 15 -21.22 -1.84 -22.32
CA VAL A 15 -21.34 -3.03 -21.47
C VAL A 15 -20.54 -2.84 -20.17
N LYS A 16 -19.40 -2.14 -20.25
CA LYS A 16 -18.61 -1.78 -19.09
C LYS A 16 -19.40 -0.89 -18.13
N GLU A 17 -20.06 0.14 -18.65
CA GLU A 17 -20.90 1.04 -17.86
C GLU A 17 -22.05 0.28 -17.17
N GLU A 18 -22.75 -0.59 -17.89
CA GLU A 18 -23.82 -1.42 -17.33
C GLU A 18 -23.33 -2.32 -16.19
N TRP A 19 -22.13 -2.89 -16.32
CA TRP A 19 -21.56 -3.73 -15.27
C TRP A 19 -21.05 -2.93 -14.06
N GLU A 20 -20.52 -1.74 -14.30
CA GLU A 20 -20.10 -0.83 -13.22
C GLU A 20 -21.33 -0.38 -12.41
N ASP A 21 -22.42 0.01 -13.09
CA ASP A 21 -23.69 0.36 -12.46
C ASP A 21 -24.27 -0.81 -11.63
N ALA A 22 -24.20 -2.04 -12.18
CA ALA A 22 -24.65 -3.24 -11.48
C ALA A 22 -23.78 -3.57 -10.25
N ALA A 23 -22.48 -3.26 -10.31
CA ALA A 23 -21.54 -3.49 -9.23
C ALA A 23 -21.61 -2.45 -8.09
N GLU A 24 -22.31 -1.32 -8.27
CA GLU A 24 -22.55 -0.33 -7.21
C GLU A 24 -23.68 -0.74 -6.24
N GLY A 25 -24.38 -1.85 -6.51
CA GLY A 25 -25.42 -2.39 -5.64
C GLY A 25 -24.85 -2.93 -4.31
N PRO A 26 -25.66 -3.01 -3.24
CA PRO A 26 -25.22 -3.51 -1.92
C PRO A 26 -24.86 -5.00 -1.89
N GLU A 27 -25.02 -5.70 -3.01
CA GLU A 27 -24.78 -7.15 -3.18
C GLU A 27 -23.36 -7.44 -3.69
N TYR A 28 -22.61 -6.42 -4.17
CA TYR A 28 -21.30 -6.59 -4.79
C TYR A 28 -20.31 -5.53 -4.31
N ASP A 29 -19.09 -5.94 -3.93
CA ASP A 29 -18.06 -4.99 -3.46
C ASP A 29 -17.21 -4.41 -4.61
N SER A 30 -17.23 -5.06 -5.78
CA SER A 30 -16.51 -4.59 -6.97
C SER A 30 -16.97 -5.30 -8.25
N LEU A 31 -16.66 -4.69 -9.40
CA LEU A 31 -16.85 -5.31 -10.71
C LEU A 31 -16.17 -6.68 -10.83
N SER A 32 -15.00 -6.84 -10.23
CA SER A 32 -14.29 -8.13 -10.20
C SER A 32 -15.04 -9.17 -9.36
N HIS A 33 -15.71 -8.75 -8.28
CA HIS A 33 -16.56 -9.60 -7.46
C HIS A 33 -17.77 -10.06 -8.29
N LEU A 34 -18.46 -9.13 -8.96
CA LEU A 34 -19.59 -9.43 -9.85
C LEU A 34 -19.20 -10.43 -10.96
N ILE A 35 -18.08 -10.22 -11.64
CA ILE A 35 -17.62 -11.11 -12.73
C ILE A 35 -17.31 -12.51 -12.22
N ARG A 36 -16.61 -12.63 -11.08
CA ARG A 36 -16.29 -13.94 -10.51
C ARG A 36 -17.54 -14.69 -10.09
N LEU A 37 -18.47 -14.01 -9.42
CA LEU A 37 -19.73 -14.62 -8.99
C LEU A 37 -20.57 -15.08 -10.19
N SER A 38 -20.65 -14.25 -11.24
CA SER A 38 -21.41 -14.57 -12.46
C SER A 38 -20.81 -15.77 -13.20
N VAL A 39 -19.48 -15.80 -13.36
CA VAL A 39 -18.78 -16.92 -14.00
C VAL A 39 -18.94 -18.19 -13.17
N GLN A 40 -18.84 -18.09 -11.85
CA GLN A 40 -18.99 -19.24 -10.97
C GLN A 40 -20.42 -19.78 -10.98
N ARG A 41 -21.42 -18.90 -10.98
CA ARG A 41 -22.83 -19.28 -11.13
C ARG A 41 -23.06 -20.01 -12.46
N GLU A 42 -22.53 -19.50 -13.57
CA GLU A 42 -22.66 -20.14 -14.87
C GLU A 42 -21.98 -21.53 -14.92
N ILE A 43 -20.81 -21.67 -14.29
CA ILE A 43 -20.12 -22.97 -14.16
C ILE A 43 -20.96 -23.94 -13.34
N THR A 44 -21.45 -23.52 -12.18
CA THR A 44 -22.27 -24.36 -11.29
C THR A 44 -23.62 -24.72 -11.93
N ASP A 45 -24.29 -23.79 -12.60
CA ASP A 45 -25.55 -24.05 -13.33
C ASP A 45 -25.31 -24.98 -14.55
N THR A 46 -24.13 -24.90 -15.18
CA THR A 46 -23.72 -25.81 -16.26
C THR A 46 -23.40 -27.22 -15.74
N GLU A 47 -22.79 -27.33 -14.56
CA GLU A 47 -22.53 -28.61 -13.88
C GLU A 47 -23.78 -29.21 -13.24
N ALA A 48 -24.73 -28.36 -12.84
CA ALA A 48 -26.01 -28.74 -12.25
C ALA A 48 -27.10 -29.04 -13.29
N ALA A 49 -26.83 -28.89 -14.59
CA ALA A 49 -27.77 -29.26 -15.65
C ALA A 49 -28.13 -30.76 -15.56
N PRO A 50 -29.33 -31.13 -15.09
CA PRO A 50 -29.72 -32.52 -15.00
C PRO A 50 -30.10 -32.97 -16.40
N ARG A 51 -29.48 -34.04 -16.88
CA ARG A 51 -30.15 -34.93 -17.84
C ARG A 51 -31.42 -35.44 -17.15
N THR A 52 -32.55 -34.77 -17.44
CA THR A 52 -33.94 -35.22 -17.25
C THR A 52 -34.32 -35.93 -15.95
N ALA A 53 -35.33 -35.36 -15.29
CA ALA A 53 -36.33 -36.00 -14.41
C ALA A 53 -36.27 -35.63 -12.91
N GLN A 54 -37.26 -34.83 -12.51
CA GLN A 54 -38.20 -35.06 -11.40
C GLN A 54 -37.69 -35.05 -9.94
N ALA A 55 -38.48 -34.34 -9.10
CA ALA A 55 -38.46 -34.22 -7.63
C ALA A 55 -37.38 -33.27 -7.09
N ASP A 56 -37.73 -32.07 -6.61
CA ASP A 56 -38.30 -31.77 -5.28
C ASP A 56 -37.38 -32.25 -4.14
N THR A 57 -37.06 -31.34 -3.22
CA THR A 57 -36.02 -31.33 -2.16
C THR A 57 -34.61 -30.92 -2.59
N GLY A 58 -34.18 -29.68 -2.27
CA GLY A 58 -32.77 -29.27 -2.39
C GLY A 58 -32.41 -27.82 -2.03
N THR A 59 -33.39 -26.93 -1.82
CA THR A 59 -33.14 -25.48 -1.62
C THR A 59 -32.54 -25.10 -0.25
N VAL A 60 -32.29 -26.05 0.65
CA VAL A 60 -31.80 -25.74 2.02
C VAL A 60 -30.27 -25.87 2.13
N GLU A 61 -29.62 -26.68 1.28
CA GLU A 61 -28.17 -26.92 1.37
C GLU A 61 -27.34 -25.82 0.68
N ASP A 62 -27.88 -25.17 -0.37
CA ASP A 62 -27.18 -24.08 -1.09
C ASP A 62 -27.01 -22.81 -0.24
N SER A 63 -27.98 -22.46 0.62
CA SER A 63 -27.85 -21.28 1.50
C SER A 63 -26.73 -21.44 2.53
N GLU A 64 -26.51 -22.65 3.06
CA GLU A 64 -25.49 -22.88 4.09
C GLU A 64 -24.06 -22.85 3.50
N VAL A 65 -23.92 -23.27 2.24
CA VAL A 65 -22.66 -23.17 1.48
C VAL A 65 -22.35 -21.71 1.12
N LEU A 66 -23.36 -20.94 0.69
CA LEU A 66 -23.23 -19.50 0.41
C LEU A 66 -22.89 -18.69 1.67
N ASP A 67 -23.52 -19.00 2.81
CA ASP A 67 -23.18 -18.38 4.10
C ASP A 67 -21.74 -18.70 4.54
N SER A 68 -21.31 -19.94 4.32
CA SER A 68 -19.94 -20.39 4.62
C SER A 68 -18.91 -19.69 3.74
N LEU A 69 -19.21 -19.49 2.45
CA LEU A 69 -18.36 -18.75 1.51
C LEU A 69 -18.30 -17.27 1.85
N THR A 70 -19.43 -16.65 2.18
CA THR A 70 -19.51 -15.23 2.59
C THR A 70 -18.69 -14.98 3.87
N ARG A 71 -18.70 -15.92 4.82
CA ARG A 71 -17.84 -15.86 6.02
C ARG A 71 -16.36 -16.01 5.69
N LEU A 72 -16.03 -16.87 4.72
CA LEU A 72 -14.66 -17.09 4.29
C LEU A 72 -14.10 -15.87 3.55
N GLU A 73 -14.91 -15.21 2.72
CA GLU A 73 -14.55 -13.95 2.05
C GLU A 73 -14.27 -12.84 3.06
N ARG A 74 -15.17 -12.61 4.04
CA ARG A 74 -14.93 -11.63 5.11
C ARG A 74 -13.65 -11.91 5.88
N THR A 75 -13.39 -13.17 6.22
CA THR A 75 -12.16 -13.55 6.93
C THR A 75 -10.91 -13.29 6.07
N VAL A 76 -11.01 -13.49 4.76
CA VAL A 76 -9.92 -13.23 3.81
C VAL A 76 -9.70 -11.74 3.57
N GLU A 77 -10.74 -10.92 3.65
CA GLU A 77 -10.64 -9.45 3.64
C GLU A 77 -10.01 -8.92 4.92
N ASP A 78 -10.47 -9.40 6.09
CA ASP A 78 -9.91 -9.03 7.39
C ASP A 78 -8.41 -9.37 7.47
N ILE A 79 -8.01 -10.55 6.99
CA ILE A 79 -6.58 -10.94 6.91
C ILE A 79 -5.81 -10.04 5.93
N GLN A 80 -6.40 -9.63 4.80
CA GLN A 80 -5.73 -8.73 3.86
C GLN A 80 -5.52 -7.35 4.45
N ASP A 81 -6.48 -6.84 5.22
CA ASP A 81 -6.36 -5.55 5.86
C ASP A 81 -5.40 -5.58 7.06
N GLU A 82 -5.36 -6.69 7.81
CA GLU A 82 -4.34 -6.93 8.84
C GLU A 82 -2.93 -6.99 8.23
N VAL A 83 -2.75 -7.70 7.11
CA VAL A 83 -1.46 -7.77 6.41
C VAL A 83 -1.02 -6.40 5.86
N LYS A 84 -1.96 -5.59 5.33
CA LYS A 84 -1.65 -4.21 4.91
C LYS A 84 -1.28 -3.34 6.11
N ALA A 85 -1.97 -3.49 7.24
CA ALA A 85 -1.66 -2.74 8.46
C ALA A 85 -0.26 -3.09 8.98
N VAL A 86 0.07 -4.38 9.07
CA VAL A 86 1.40 -4.86 9.47
C VAL A 86 2.49 -4.42 8.49
N SER A 87 2.20 -4.40 7.18
CA SER A 87 3.17 -3.93 6.18
C SER A 87 3.45 -2.43 6.33
N ARG A 88 2.41 -1.61 6.57
CA ARG A 88 2.59 -0.17 6.85
C ARG A 88 3.32 0.07 8.16
N GLU A 89 3.07 -0.75 9.18
CA GLU A 89 3.74 -0.64 10.47
C GLU A 89 5.24 -0.94 10.34
N LYS A 90 5.61 -2.01 9.63
CA LYS A 90 7.01 -2.33 9.32
C LYS A 90 7.72 -1.24 8.53
N GLU A 91 7.09 -0.74 7.47
CA GLU A 91 7.64 0.36 6.67
C GLU A 91 7.83 1.62 7.53
N SER A 92 6.88 1.88 8.44
CA SER A 92 7.00 2.98 9.40
C SER A 92 8.15 2.78 10.38
N GLU A 93 8.31 1.58 10.95
CA GLU A 93 9.41 1.24 11.86
C GLU A 93 10.79 1.39 11.20
N GLU A 94 10.94 0.91 9.97
CA GLU A 94 12.18 1.04 9.19
C GLU A 94 12.50 2.51 8.91
N LEU A 95 11.50 3.31 8.55
CA LEU A 95 11.64 4.75 8.34
C LEU A 95 11.99 5.48 9.64
N PHE A 96 11.36 5.14 10.77
CA PHE A 96 11.68 5.72 12.07
C PHE A 96 13.12 5.37 12.51
N SER A 97 13.56 4.14 12.25
CA SER A 97 14.94 3.72 12.51
C SER A 97 15.93 4.54 11.67
N LEU A 98 15.65 4.73 10.38
CA LEU A 98 16.48 5.54 9.50
C LEU A 98 16.50 7.01 9.93
N GLU A 99 15.36 7.60 10.31
CA GLU A 99 15.28 8.96 10.85
C GLU A 99 16.21 9.15 12.07
N GLN A 100 16.18 8.21 13.03
CA GLN A 100 17.04 8.28 14.23
C GLN A 100 18.53 8.17 13.87
N VAL A 101 18.90 7.22 13.01
CA VAL A 101 20.29 7.05 12.58
C VAL A 101 20.80 8.31 11.86
N LEU A 102 19.97 8.93 11.01
CA LEU A 102 20.35 10.16 10.32
C LEU A 102 20.56 11.32 11.29
N LEU A 103 19.72 11.48 12.31
CA LEU A 103 19.90 12.53 13.32
C LEU A 103 21.15 12.32 14.18
N GLU A 104 21.61 11.09 14.35
CA GLU A 104 22.86 10.77 15.06
C GLU A 104 24.10 11.00 14.19
N VAL A 105 24.00 10.70 12.89
CA VAL A 105 25.14 10.74 11.95
C VAL A 105 25.37 12.12 11.35
N LEU A 106 24.30 12.92 11.21
CA LEU A 106 24.40 14.27 10.66
C LEU A 106 25.26 15.17 11.56
N PRO A 107 26.07 16.06 10.96
CA PRO A 107 26.80 17.06 11.72
C PRO A 107 25.81 18.06 12.34
N THR A 108 26.06 18.46 13.58
CA THR A 108 25.37 19.60 14.20
C THR A 108 26.02 20.88 13.71
N ALA A 109 25.21 21.89 13.36
CA ALA A 109 25.75 23.21 13.08
C ALA A 109 26.47 23.77 14.33
N PRO A 110 27.59 24.48 14.17
CA PRO A 110 28.24 25.15 15.30
C PRO A 110 27.30 26.20 15.92
N GLU A 111 27.36 26.40 17.24
CA GLU A 111 26.52 27.35 18.00
C GLU A 111 26.52 28.78 17.43
N THR A 112 27.52 29.13 16.63
CA THR A 112 27.65 30.41 15.92
C THR A 112 26.82 30.49 14.63
N TYR A 113 26.02 29.47 14.30
CA TYR A 113 25.13 29.48 13.15
C TYR A 113 23.98 30.46 13.40
N ALA A 114 24.14 31.69 12.88
CA ALA A 114 23.10 32.70 12.85
C ALA A 114 22.53 32.79 11.43
N PRO A 115 21.23 32.51 11.20
CA PRO A 115 20.62 32.71 9.90
C PRO A 115 20.70 34.21 9.52
N GLY A 116 21.41 34.53 8.44
CA GLY A 116 21.68 35.91 8.04
C GLY A 116 22.86 36.05 7.07
N PRO A 117 23.30 37.29 6.77
CA PRO A 117 24.37 37.56 5.79
C PRO A 117 25.75 36.99 6.16
N GLN A 118 25.91 36.40 7.34
CA GLN A 118 27.13 35.72 7.81
C GLN A 118 26.94 34.21 7.99
N GLU A 119 25.97 33.61 7.28
CA GLU A 119 25.74 32.18 7.33
C GLU A 119 26.99 31.41 6.83
N PRO A 120 27.49 30.43 7.60
CA PRO A 120 28.59 29.59 7.14
C PRO A 120 28.17 28.83 5.87
N LYS A 121 29.12 28.60 4.97
CA LYS A 121 28.83 27.92 3.71
C LYS A 121 28.22 26.53 3.99
N PRO A 122 27.15 26.11 3.30
CA PRO A 122 26.51 24.80 3.53
C PRO A 122 27.50 23.63 3.49
N GLU A 123 28.53 23.71 2.64
CA GLU A 123 29.58 22.68 2.49
C GLU A 123 30.50 22.56 3.72
N SER A 124 30.54 23.58 4.57
CA SER A 124 31.37 23.61 5.78
C SER A 124 30.65 23.10 7.03
N VAL A 125 29.32 23.00 6.98
CA VAL A 125 28.48 22.64 8.14
C VAL A 125 27.61 21.42 7.88
N GLY A 126 27.30 21.10 6.63
CA GLY A 126 26.42 20.01 6.25
C GLY A 126 27.10 18.94 5.40
N GLN A 127 26.37 17.85 5.18
CA GLN A 127 26.77 16.73 4.32
C GLN A 127 25.73 16.46 3.25
N LYS A 128 26.16 15.88 2.13
CA LYS A 128 25.23 15.47 1.06
C LYS A 128 24.59 14.10 1.38
N PRO A 129 23.35 13.84 0.93
CA PRO A 129 22.69 12.55 1.13
C PRO A 129 23.54 11.35 0.70
N ARG A 130 24.27 11.47 -0.41
CA ARG A 130 25.17 10.42 -0.92
C ARG A 130 26.31 10.07 0.03
N GLU A 131 26.86 11.07 0.72
CA GLU A 131 27.98 10.88 1.66
C GLU A 131 27.48 10.21 2.94
N VAL A 132 26.31 10.64 3.42
CA VAL A 132 25.64 10.05 4.59
C VAL A 132 25.22 8.60 4.29
N ALA A 133 24.61 8.35 3.13
CA ALA A 133 24.21 7.04 2.66
C ALA A 133 25.40 6.05 2.58
N ALA A 134 26.52 6.50 2.00
CA ALA A 134 27.75 5.69 1.95
C ALA A 134 28.32 5.36 3.33
N ARG A 135 28.12 6.24 4.32
CA ARG A 135 28.60 6.04 5.69
C ARG A 135 27.76 5.05 6.49
N ILE A 136 26.44 5.05 6.29
CA ILE A 136 25.51 4.19 7.02
C ILE A 136 25.14 2.92 6.25
N GLY A 137 25.60 2.78 5.00
CA GLY A 137 25.29 1.62 4.16
C GLY A 137 23.83 1.58 3.69
N ALA A 138 23.20 2.74 3.53
CA ALA A 138 21.81 2.86 3.08
C ALA A 138 21.73 3.37 1.63
N ASP A 139 20.55 3.28 1.04
CA ASP A 139 20.27 3.83 -0.27
C ASP A 139 20.24 5.36 -0.27
N THR A 140 20.84 5.98 -1.28
CA THR A 140 20.93 7.44 -1.37
C THR A 140 19.55 8.09 -1.53
N SER A 141 18.63 7.42 -2.22
CA SER A 141 17.25 7.88 -2.41
C SER A 141 16.51 7.95 -1.07
N ASP A 142 16.52 6.85 -0.31
CA ASP A 142 15.84 6.75 0.99
C ASP A 142 16.38 7.77 1.99
N VAL A 143 17.71 7.95 2.01
CA VAL A 143 18.36 8.99 2.82
C VAL A 143 17.92 10.38 2.38
N SER A 144 17.89 10.67 1.08
CA SER A 144 17.47 11.98 0.58
C SER A 144 16.02 12.30 0.95
N GLU A 145 15.10 11.36 0.73
CA GLU A 145 13.68 11.53 1.05
C GLU A 145 13.46 11.70 2.56
N THR A 146 14.18 10.94 3.38
CA THR A 146 14.08 11.02 4.84
C THR A 146 14.66 12.34 5.37
N LEU A 147 15.78 12.79 4.83
CA LEU A 147 16.37 14.09 5.18
C LEU A 147 15.48 15.27 4.78
N GLU A 148 14.85 15.20 3.60
CA GLU A 148 13.88 16.20 3.15
C GLU A 148 12.65 16.24 4.06
N ARG A 149 12.15 15.07 4.46
CA ARG A 149 11.05 14.95 5.41
C ARG A 149 11.40 15.52 6.79
N LEU A 150 12.58 15.22 7.32
CA LEU A 150 13.06 15.79 8.58
C LEU A 150 13.21 17.32 8.49
N SER A 151 13.69 17.82 7.36
CA SER A 151 13.79 19.26 7.11
C SER A 151 12.42 19.94 7.07
N ASN A 152 11.44 19.35 6.38
CA ASN A 152 10.13 19.96 6.15
C ASN A 152 9.13 19.76 7.30
N ARG A 153 9.20 18.62 8.00
CA ARG A 153 8.17 18.23 8.97
C ARG A 153 8.54 18.53 10.41
N THR A 154 9.78 18.25 10.81
CA THR A 154 10.21 18.37 12.21
C THR A 154 11.07 19.60 12.46
N GLY A 155 11.71 20.15 11.42
CA GLY A 155 12.61 21.29 11.54
C GLY A 155 13.91 20.98 12.29
N GLN A 156 14.15 19.71 12.62
CA GLN A 156 15.34 19.22 13.32
C GLN A 156 16.57 19.17 12.40
N VAL A 157 16.34 19.19 11.09
CA VAL A 157 17.36 19.24 10.06
C VAL A 157 17.15 20.50 9.23
N ARG A 158 18.23 21.14 8.82
CA ARG A 158 18.21 22.23 7.84
C ARG A 158 18.83 21.73 6.55
N SER A 159 18.32 22.27 5.44
CA SER A 159 18.84 21.99 4.12
C SER A 159 19.20 23.29 3.39
N SER A 160 20.33 23.28 2.70
CA SER A 160 20.73 24.36 1.78
C SER A 160 21.65 23.81 0.71
N ASN A 161 21.37 24.11 -0.57
CA ASN A 161 22.15 23.66 -1.72
C ASN A 161 22.46 22.14 -1.70
N ALA A 162 21.47 21.32 -1.34
CA ALA A 162 21.58 19.86 -1.18
C ALA A 162 22.54 19.37 -0.07
N TYR A 163 22.93 20.24 0.87
CA TYR A 163 23.59 19.86 2.12
C TYR A 163 22.58 19.86 3.26
N TYR A 164 22.76 18.92 4.18
CA TYR A 164 21.91 18.73 5.35
C TYR A 164 22.75 18.74 6.63
N TRP A 165 22.22 19.36 7.69
CA TRP A 165 22.81 19.38 9.03
C TRP A 165 21.74 19.45 10.10
N ARG A 166 22.08 19.00 11.31
CA ARG A 166 21.18 19.01 12.47
C ARG A 166 21.17 20.39 13.12
N VAL A 167 19.99 20.77 13.61
CA VAL A 167 19.77 21.94 14.47
C VAL A 167 19.57 21.44 15.90
N GLU A 168 20.31 22.02 16.86
CA GLU A 168 20.07 21.83 18.29
C GLU A 168 18.94 22.73 18.81
#